data_AF-A0A2W6ZT92-F1
#
_entry.id   AF-A0A2W6ZT92-F1
#
_cell.length_a   1.000
_cell.length_b   1.000
_cell.length_c   1.000
_cell.angle_alpha   90.00
_cell.angle_beta   90.00
_cell.angle_gamma   90.00
#
_symmetry.space_group_name_H-M   'P 1'
#
loop_
_entity.id
_entity.type
_entity.pdbx_description
1 polymer ?
#
loop_
_entity_poly.entity_id
_entity_poly.type
_entity_poly.pdbx_seq_one_letter_code
_entity_poly.pdbx_strand_id
1 'polypeptide(L)' 'MDADKKAQIQAHAQAIAALLYEETDPDQVKTLAGIEAAVRGHLLEHVSPEIGNFLSKQVAAQQLGENGASTVSSDD' A
#
# COMPACT_ATOMS: atom_id res chain seq x y z
N MET A 1 -5.35 -14.82 -8.09
CA MET A 1 -4.08 -14.58 -7.36
C MET A 1 -3.38 -15.92 -7.25
N ASP A 2 -2.13 -16.04 -7.71
CA ASP A 2 -1.36 -17.28 -7.55
C ASP A 2 -0.93 -17.48 -6.08
N ALA A 3 -0.54 -18.71 -5.75
CA ALA A 3 -0.18 -19.09 -4.38
C ALA A 3 1.05 -18.33 -3.87
N ASP A 4 2.02 -18.09 -4.73
CA ASP A 4 3.27 -17.41 -4.39
C ASP A 4 3.04 -15.95 -4.02
N LYS A 5 2.23 -15.22 -4.77
CA LYS A 5 1.83 -13.86 -4.41
C LYS A 5 1.06 -13.85 -3.09
N LYS A 6 0.20 -14.85 -2.85
CA LYS A 6 -0.57 -14.91 -1.59
C LYS A 6 0.35 -15.09 -0.39
N ALA A 7 1.36 -15.97 -0.51
CA ALA A 7 2.37 -16.16 0.52
C ALA A 7 3.20 -14.90 0.76
N GLN A 8 3.59 -14.18 -0.29
CA GLN A 8 4.31 -12.91 -0.18
C GLN A 8 3.48 -11.84 0.54
N ILE A 9 2.21 -11.64 0.15
CA ILE A 9 1.33 -10.70 0.84
C ILE A 9 1.20 -11.06 2.32
N GLN A 10 1.02 -12.35 2.64
CA GLN A 10 0.91 -12.80 4.03
C GLN A 10 2.20 -12.54 4.82
N ALA A 11 3.37 -12.83 4.25
CA ALA A 11 4.65 -12.59 4.91
C ALA A 11 4.86 -11.09 5.20
N HIS A 12 4.56 -10.23 4.23
CA HIS A 12 4.65 -8.78 4.43
C HIS A 12 3.63 -8.28 5.46
N ALA A 13 2.40 -8.77 5.43
CA ALA A 13 1.38 -8.40 6.40
C ALA A 13 1.76 -8.82 7.82
N GLN A 14 2.34 -10.00 8.02
CA GLN A 14 2.83 -10.46 9.33
C GLN A 14 4.01 -9.63 9.83
N ALA A 15 4.96 -9.31 8.95
CA ALA A 15 6.09 -8.45 9.31
C ALA A 15 5.64 -7.05 9.74
N ILE A 16 4.71 -6.45 8.98
CA ILE A 16 4.11 -5.15 9.31
C ILE A 16 3.32 -5.24 10.61
N ALA A 17 2.53 -6.30 10.82
CA ALA A 17 1.74 -6.47 12.03
C ALA A 17 2.62 -6.57 13.30
N ALA A 18 3.78 -7.23 13.23
CA ALA A 18 4.71 -7.31 14.35
C ALA A 18 5.23 -5.93 14.76
N LEU A 19 5.64 -5.11 13.79
CA LEU A 19 6.12 -3.74 14.05
C LEU A 19 5.03 -2.86 14.63
N LEU A 20 3.83 -2.88 14.04
CA LEU A 20 2.74 -2.01 14.48
C LEU A 20 2.15 -2.43 15.82
N TYR A 21 2.24 -3.72 16.19
CA TYR A 21 1.86 -4.19 17.51
C TYR A 21 2.74 -3.59 18.62
N GLU A 22 4.05 -3.40 18.37
CA GLU A 22 4.96 -2.75 19.32
C GLU A 22 4.57 -1.29 19.60
N GLU A 23 3.97 -0.62 18.62
CA GLU A 23 3.47 0.76 18.72
C GLU A 23 2.01 0.84 19.19
N THR A 24 1.35 -0.30 19.43
CA THR A 24 -0.06 -0.32 19.85
C THR A 24 -0.18 -0.31 21.37
N ASP A 25 -1.09 0.51 21.89
CA ASP A 25 -1.41 0.49 23.32
C ASP A 25 -1.93 -0.91 23.74
N PRO A 26 -1.32 -1.56 24.76
CA PRO A 26 -1.77 -2.86 25.26
C PRO A 26 -3.25 -2.90 25.68
N ASP A 27 -3.87 -1.77 26.02
CA ASP A 27 -5.30 -1.71 26.33
C ASP A 27 -6.18 -1.79 25.08
N GLN A 28 -5.70 -1.35 23.92
CA GLN A 28 -6.45 -1.41 22.66
C GLN A 28 -6.61 -2.84 22.16
N VAL A 29 -5.64 -3.73 22.41
CA VAL A 29 -5.72 -5.12 21.93
C VAL A 29 -6.62 -6.02 22.80
N LYS A 30 -7.20 -5.49 23.88
CA LYS A 30 -8.08 -6.25 24.79
C LYS A 30 -9.52 -6.37 24.29
N THR A 31 -9.92 -5.55 23.33
CA THR A 31 -11.30 -5.53 22.81
C THR A 31 -11.30 -5.49 21.29
N LEU A 32 -12.33 -6.06 20.66
CA LEU A 32 -12.47 -6.00 19.20
C LEU A 32 -12.53 -4.55 18.67
N ALA A 33 -13.18 -3.65 19.42
CA ALA A 33 -13.26 -2.24 19.06
C ALA A 33 -11.88 -1.55 19.12
N GLY A 34 -11.09 -1.83 20.15
CA GLY A 34 -9.73 -1.30 20.25
C GLY A 34 -8.78 -1.87 19.20
N ILE A 35 -8.88 -3.17 18.89
CA ILE A 35 -8.11 -3.82 17.82
C ILE A 35 -8.45 -3.15 16.48
N GLU A 36 -9.73 -2.97 16.19
CA GLU A 36 -10.19 -2.34 14.95
C GLU A 36 -9.65 -0.91 14.83
N ALA A 37 -9.75 -0.12 15.91
CA ALA A 37 -9.26 1.25 15.92
C ALA A 37 -7.74 1.32 15.70
N ALA A 38 -6.97 0.46 16.38
CA ALA A 38 -5.52 0.38 16.22
C ALA A 38 -5.14 -0.02 14.78
N VAL A 39 -5.76 -1.07 14.24
CA VAL A 39 -5.52 -1.51 12.86
C VAL A 39 -5.85 -0.42 11.86
N ARG A 40 -6.99 0.27 12.01
CA ARG A 40 -7.37 1.38 11.13
C ARG A 40 -6.37 2.53 11.22
N GLY A 41 -5.96 2.92 12.43
CA GLY A 41 -4.98 3.99 12.64
C GLY A 41 -3.66 3.69 11.94
N HIS A 42 -3.08 2.53 12.21
CA HIS A 42 -1.82 2.12 11.61
C HIS A 42 -1.88 1.98 10.08
N LEU A 43 -3.01 1.49 9.54
CA LEU A 43 -3.19 1.44 8.10
C LEU A 43 -3.17 2.85 7.49
N LEU A 44 -3.90 3.80 8.08
CA LEU A 44 -3.98 5.17 7.56
C LEU A 44 -2.63 5.90 7.66
N GLU A 45 -1.91 5.73 8.77
CA GLU A 45 -0.69 6.47 9.06
C GLU A 45 0.55 5.89 8.36
N HIS A 46 0.65 4.56 8.25
CA HIS A 46 1.90 3.91 7.82
C HIS A 46 1.78 3.12 6.52
N VAL A 47 0.64 2.48 6.25
CA VAL A 47 0.52 1.53 5.11
C VAL A 47 -0.11 2.18 3.88
N SER A 48 -1.20 2.92 4.06
CA SER A 48 -1.92 3.60 2.98
C SER A 48 -1.06 4.60 2.20
N PRO A 49 -0.18 5.41 2.83
CA PRO A 49 0.71 6.31 2.09
C PRO A 49 1.65 5.57 1.13
N GLU A 50 2.22 4.43 1.54
CA GLU A 50 3.12 3.65 0.68
C GLU A 50 2.40 3.08 -0.54
N ILE A 51 1.19 2.56 -0.34
CA ILE A 51 0.35 2.09 -1.45
C ILE A 51 -0.04 3.24 -2.37
N GLY A 52 -0.48 4.38 -1.80
CA GLY A 52 -0.86 5.57 -2.56
C GLY A 52 0.30 6.12 -3.40
N ASN A 53 1.48 6.23 -2.80
CA ASN A 53 2.70 6.69 -3.47
C ASN A 53 3.11 5.75 -4.60
N PHE A 54 3.05 4.43 -4.37
CA PHE A 54 3.34 3.45 -5.40
C PHE A 54 2.38 3.61 -6.59
N LEU A 55 1.07 3.67 -6.35
CA LEU A 55 0.06 3.82 -7.41
C LEU A 55 0.18 5.16 -8.15
N SER A 56 0.42 6.25 -7.42
CA SER A 56 0.61 7.57 -8.03
C SER A 56 1.78 7.60 -9.01
N LYS A 57 2.88 6.90 -8.70
CA LYS A 57 4.02 6.77 -9.61
C LYS A 57 3.66 6.00 -10.88
N GLN A 58 2.82 4.97 -10.78
CA GLN A 58 2.35 4.22 -11.95
C GLN A 58 1.49 5.08 -12.88
N VAL A 59 0.58 5.87 -12.29
CA VAL A 59 -0.26 6.80 -13.07
C VAL A 59 0.62 7.84 -13.79
N ALA A 60 1.59 8.44 -13.09
CA ALA A 60 2.50 9.40 -13.70
C ALA A 60 3.33 8.78 -14.84
N ALA A 61 3.83 7.55 -14.68
CA ALA A 61 4.59 6.85 -15.71
C ALA A 61 3.76 6.56 -16.97
N GLN A 62 2.47 6.22 -16.81
CA GLN A 62 1.55 6.00 -17.93
C GLN A 62 1.34 7.29 -18.74
N GLN A 63 1.09 8.41 -18.07
CA GLN A 63 0.89 9.71 -18.72
C GLN A 63 2.13 10.19 -19.49
N LEU A 64 3.34 9.91 -18.98
CA LEU A 64 4.60 10.20 -19.68
C LEU A 64 4.79 9.33 -20.93
N GLY A 65 4.37 8.06 -20.89
CA GLY A 65 4.41 7.15 -22.04
C GLY A 65 3.43 7.54 -23.15
N GLU A 66 2.22 8.00 -22.80
CA GLU A 66 1.19 8.47 -23.74
C GLU A 66 1.59 9.77 -24.45
N ASN A 67 2.21 10.71 -23.71
CA ASN A 67 2.70 11.96 -24.28
C ASN A 67 3.95 11.78 -25.18
N GLY A 68 4.76 10.74 -24.94
CA GLY A 68 5.92 10.41 -25.80
C GLY A 68 5.55 9.71 -27.11
N ALA A 69 4.39 9.04 -27.18
CA ALA A 69 3.90 8.38 -28.39
C ALA A 69 3.20 9.36 -29.37
N SER A 70 2.81 10.55 -28.90
CA SER A 70 2.01 11.50 -29.66
C SER A 70 2.82 12.51 -30.50
N THR A 71 4.15 12.46 -30.50
CA THR A 71 5.01 13.40 -31.25
C THR A 71 5.70 12.81 -32.49
N VAL A 72 5.32 11.62 -32.96
CA VAL A 72 5.88 11.04 -34.21
C VAL A 72 4.74 10.71 -35.18
N SER A 73 4.07 11.74 -35.69
CA SER A 73 3.38 11.69 -36.99
C SER A 73 3.08 13.11 -37.47
N SER A 74 4.09 13.75 -38.03
CA SER A 74 3.93 14.80 -39.02
C SER A 74 5.24 14.91 -39.77
N ASP A 75 5.30 14.32 -40.95
CA ASP A 75 5.90 14.95 -42.12
C ASP A 75 5.29 14.31 -43.37
N ASP A 76 4.79 15.20 -44.22
CA ASP A 76 4.06 15.06 -45.48
C ASP A 76 5.05 14.87 -46.65
#